data_AF-A0A4P9XVK8-F1
#
_entry.id   AF-A0A4P9XVK8-F1
#
_cell.length_a   1.000
_cell.length_b   1.000
_cell.length_c   1.000
_cell.angle_alpha   90.00
_cell.angle_beta   90.00
_cell.angle_gamma   90.00
#
_symmetry.space_group_name_H-M   'P 1'
#
loop_
_entity.id
_entity.type
_entity.pdbx_description
1 polymer ?
#
loop_
_entity_poly.entity_id
_entity_poly.type
_entity_poly.pdbx_seq_one_letter_code
_entity_poly.pdbx_strand_id
1 'polypeptide(L)'
;MGPNKLELERVRREYGSKLRLLTANVKDQISELSQLAQDKIFAAPVIVELIEQRIRMAPPAQKLPAFYLLDSICKIVRRDYLALFGRNITRTFLETYRVVDPDTQYRMERMLGTWRT
;
A
#
# COMPACT_ATOMS: atom_id res chain seq x y z
N MET A 1 24.90 7.73 -8.07
CA MET A 1 23.93 8.18 -9.09
C MET A 1 22.56 7.69 -8.66
N GLY A 2 21.58 8.58 -8.51
CA GLY A 2 20.20 8.17 -8.23
C GLY A 2 19.57 7.45 -9.43
N PRO A 3 18.46 6.73 -9.26
CA PRO A 3 17.79 6.04 -10.34
C PRO A 3 17.39 7.01 -11.46
N ASN A 4 17.58 6.61 -12.72
CA ASN A 4 17.21 7.46 -13.85
C ASN A 4 15.67 7.47 -14.01
N LYS A 5 15.11 8.61 -14.43
CA LYS A 5 13.67 8.84 -14.66
C LYS A 5 13.00 7.71 -15.45
N LEU A 6 13.68 7.14 -16.45
CA LEU A 6 13.12 6.04 -17.25
C LEU A 6 12.86 4.76 -16.42
N GLU A 7 13.72 4.45 -15.44
CA GLU A 7 13.58 3.28 -14.58
C GLU A 7 12.41 3.47 -13.61
N LEU A 8 12.28 4.66 -13.02
CA LEU A 8 11.14 5.00 -12.15
C LEU A 8 9.82 4.92 -12.92
N GLU A 9 9.78 5.37 -14.17
CA GLU A 9 8.59 5.25 -15.02
C GLU A 9 8.24 3.80 -15.39
N ARG A 10 9.24 2.93 -15.57
CA ARG A 10 9.00 1.50 -15.75
C ARG A 10 8.39 0.88 -14.50
N VAL A 11 8.95 1.17 -13.32
CA VAL A 11 8.40 0.71 -12.03
C VAL A 11 6.97 1.24 -11.86
N ARG A 12 6.73 2.52 -12.16
CA ARG A 12 5.39 3.13 -12.03
C ARG A 12 4.35 2.38 -12.85
N ARG A 13 4.66 2.05 -14.11
CA ARG A 13 3.74 1.32 -15.00
C ARG A 13 3.52 -0.12 -14.55
N GLU A 14 4.60 -0.84 -14.24
CA GLU A 14 4.56 -2.25 -13.85
C GLU A 14 3.86 -2.44 -12.50
N TYR A 15 4.27 -1.70 -11.48
CA TYR A 15 3.69 -1.78 -10.15
C TYR A 15 2.24 -1.30 -10.16
N GLY A 16 1.98 -0.18 -10.83
CA GLY A 16 0.64 0.40 -10.94
C GLY A 16 -0.36 -0.51 -11.65
N SER A 17 0.06 -1.27 -12.67
CA SER A 17 -0.83 -2.22 -13.36
C SER A 17 -1.22 -3.39 -12.47
N LYS A 18 -0.27 -3.99 -11.75
CA LYS A 18 -0.53 -5.07 -10.78
C LYS A 18 -1.39 -4.58 -9.62
N LEU A 19 -1.09 -3.39 -9.07
CA LEU A 19 -1.82 -2.81 -7.94
C LEU A 19 -3.30 -2.52 -8.27
N ARG A 20 -3.63 -2.17 -9.52
CA ARG A 20 -5.03 -1.99 -9.95
C ARG A 20 -5.85 -3.29 -9.90
N LEU A 21 -5.20 -4.44 -10.06
CA LEU A 21 -5.87 -5.74 -10.02
C LEU A 21 -6.14 -6.21 -8.58
N LEU A 22 -5.49 -5.60 -7.58
CA LEU A 22 -5.73 -5.88 -6.18
C LEU A 22 -7.06 -5.23 -5.73
N THR A 23 -8.16 -5.95 -5.94
CA THR A 23 -9.53 -5.52 -5.62
C THR A 23 -10.13 -6.24 -4.41
N ALA A 24 -9.51 -7.36 -4.00
CA ALA A 24 -9.89 -8.17 -2.85
C ALA A 24 -8.66 -8.58 -2.05
N ASN A 25 -8.87 -9.13 -0.85
CA ASN A 25 -7.78 -9.65 -0.01
C ASN A 25 -7.24 -10.98 -0.57
N VAL A 26 -6.35 -10.89 -1.56
CA VAL A 26 -5.72 -12.05 -2.21
C VAL A 26 -4.26 -12.14 -1.76
N LYS A 27 -3.96 -13.14 -0.92
CA LYS A 27 -2.64 -13.30 -0.28
C LYS A 27 -1.50 -13.35 -1.29
N ASP A 28 -1.67 -14.08 -2.38
CA ASP A 28 -0.61 -14.25 -3.39
C ASP A 28 -0.29 -12.94 -4.11
N GLN A 29 -1.31 -12.15 -4.45
CA GLN A 29 -1.12 -10.83 -5.06
C GLN A 29 -0.46 -9.84 -4.08
N ILE A 30 -0.85 -9.85 -2.81
CA ILE A 30 -0.22 -9.02 -1.78
C ILE A 30 1.25 -9.41 -1.60
N SER A 31 1.55 -10.71 -1.60
CA SER A 31 2.90 -11.24 -1.44
C SER A 31 3.77 -10.87 -2.64
N GLU A 32 3.24 -11.01 -3.86
CA GLU A 32 3.90 -10.61 -5.11
C GLU A 32 4.22 -9.11 -5.13
N LEU A 33 3.23 -8.26 -4.80
CA LEU A 33 3.43 -6.80 -4.74
C LEU A 33 4.40 -6.38 -3.61
N SER A 34 4.45 -7.14 -2.52
CA SER A 34 5.41 -6.91 -1.43
C SER A 34 6.84 -7.27 -1.86
N GLN A 35 7.00 -8.40 -2.56
CA GLN A 35 8.30 -8.80 -3.12
C GLN A 35 8.79 -7.79 -4.15
N LEU A 36 7.92 -7.37 -5.08
CA LEU A 36 8.26 -6.35 -6.07
C LEU A 36 8.67 -5.02 -5.40
N ALA A 37 8.03 -4.65 -4.29
CA ALA A 37 8.42 -3.47 -3.52
C ALA A 37 9.79 -3.61 -2.84
N GLN A 38 10.17 -4.82 -2.42
CA GLN A 38 11.49 -5.13 -1.90
C GLN A 38 12.56 -5.06 -3.00
N ASP A 39 12.30 -5.66 -4.15
CA ASP A 39 13.23 -5.72 -5.29
C ASP A 39 13.48 -4.33 -5.90
N LYS A 40 12.46 -3.47 -5.86
CA LYS A 40 12.49 -2.10 -6.42
C LYS A 40 12.61 -1.04 -5.33
N ILE A 41 13.32 -1.32 -4.23
CA ILE A 41 13.43 -0.40 -3.09
C ILE A 41 13.96 0.99 -3.46
N PHE A 42 14.79 1.10 -4.50
CA PHE A 42 15.27 2.39 -5.03
C PHE A 42 14.13 3.31 -5.51
N ALA A 43 12.94 2.74 -5.79
CA ALA A 43 11.74 3.43 -6.22
C ALA A 43 10.66 3.50 -5.12
N ALA A 44 11.02 3.27 -3.85
CA ALA A 44 10.07 3.27 -2.73
C ALA A 44 9.16 4.52 -2.69
N PRO A 45 9.63 5.76 -2.94
CA PRO A 45 8.74 6.93 -2.99
C PRO A 45 7.63 6.81 -4.04
N VAL A 46 7.93 6.26 -5.23
CA VAL A 46 6.96 6.05 -6.31
C VAL A 46 5.95 4.98 -5.93
N ILE A 47 6.41 3.90 -5.30
CA ILE A 47 5.55 2.79 -4.88
C ILE A 47 4.59 3.23 -3.78
N VAL A 48 5.07 3.99 -2.80
CA VAL A 48 4.24 4.58 -1.73
C VAL A 48 3.18 5.50 -2.32
N GLU A 49 3.55 6.39 -3.24
CA GLU A 49 2.61 7.28 -3.94
C GLU A 49 1.50 6.49 -4.64
N LEU A 50 1.84 5.42 -5.36
CA LEU A 50 0.87 4.56 -6.04
C LEU A 50 -0.09 3.86 -5.07
N ILE A 51 0.42 3.35 -3.94
CA ILE A 51 -0.40 2.68 -2.92
C ILE A 51 -1.35 3.68 -2.24
N GLU A 52 -0.84 4.84 -1.83
CA GLU A 52 -1.68 5.90 -1.25
C GLU A 52 -2.75 6.38 -2.24
N GLN A 53 -2.39 6.54 -3.51
CA GLN A 53 -3.34 6.89 -4.57
C GLN A 53 -4.41 5.79 -4.75
N ARG A 54 -4.02 4.51 -4.72
CA ARG A 54 -4.96 3.38 -4.79
C ARG A 54 -5.94 3.43 -3.62
N ILE A 55 -5.46 3.62 -2.39
CA ILE A 55 -6.31 3.75 -1.20
C ILE A 55 -7.28 4.92 -1.37
N ARG A 56 -6.82 6.08 -1.85
CA ARG A 56 -7.67 7.27 -2.01
C ARG A 56 -8.74 7.10 -3.08
N MET A 57 -8.38 6.54 -4.24
CA MET A 57 -9.22 6.52 -5.44
C MET A 57 -10.09 5.26 -5.59
N ALA A 58 -9.78 4.17 -4.89
CA ALA A 58 -10.58 2.94 -4.95
C ALA A 58 -12.03 3.16 -4.51
N PRO A 59 -13.01 2.41 -5.06
CA PRO A 59 -14.31 2.24 -4.43
C PRO A 59 -14.15 1.81 -2.96
N PRO A 60 -15.02 2.25 -2.03
CA PRO A 60 -14.88 1.95 -0.60
C PRO A 60 -14.59 0.48 -0.28
N ALA A 61 -15.35 -0.45 -0.87
CA ALA A 61 -15.19 -1.90 -0.69
C ALA A 61 -13.82 -2.46 -1.15
N GLN A 62 -13.06 -1.71 -1.94
CA GLN A 62 -11.76 -2.11 -2.47
C GLN A 62 -10.57 -1.34 -1.87
N LYS A 63 -10.80 -0.50 -0.85
CA LYS A 63 -9.73 0.26 -0.20
C LYS A 63 -8.88 -0.63 0.74
N LEU A 64 -9.54 -1.53 1.47
CA LEU A 64 -8.90 -2.39 2.48
C LEU A 64 -7.77 -3.29 1.94
N PRO A 65 -7.88 -3.93 0.75
CA PRO A 65 -6.77 -4.69 0.18
C PRO A 65 -5.45 -3.91 0.04
N ALA A 66 -5.52 -2.63 -0.32
CA ALA A 66 -4.32 -1.79 -0.41
C ALA A 66 -3.73 -1.44 0.96
N PHE A 67 -4.53 -1.39 2.02
CA PHE A 67 -4.04 -1.31 3.40
C PHE A 67 -3.32 -2.59 3.84
N TYR A 68 -3.83 -3.77 3.47
CA TYR A 68 -3.12 -5.02 3.74
C TYR A 68 -1.79 -5.13 3.00
N LEU A 69 -1.72 -4.59 1.78
CA LEU A 69 -0.44 -4.48 1.07
C LEU A 69 0.53 -3.54 1.79
N LEU A 70 0.08 -2.36 2.22
CA LEU A 70 0.89 -1.43 3.02
C LEU A 70 1.42 -2.11 4.28
N ASP A 71 0.56 -2.79 5.03
CA ASP A 71 0.91 -3.54 6.24
C ASP A 71 1.97 -4.61 5.96
N SER A 72 1.76 -5.41 4.91
CA SER A 72 2.70 -6.45 4.46
C SER A 72 4.07 -5.87 4.10
N ILE A 73 4.13 -4.80 3.32
CA ILE A 73 5.38 -4.13 2.96
C ILE A 73 6.09 -3.59 4.22
N CYS A 74 5.34 -2.98 5.15
CA CYS A 74 5.91 -2.47 6.39
C CYS A 74 6.45 -3.59 7.28
N LYS A 75 5.81 -4.76 7.32
CA LYS A 75 6.25 -5.91 8.12
C LYS A 75 7.47 -6.62 7.52
N ILE A 76 7.48 -6.80 6.21
CA ILE A 76 8.50 -7.61 5.50
C ILE A 76 9.72 -6.77 5.14
N VAL A 77 9.51 -5.58 4.55
CA VAL A 77 10.60 -4.75 4.03
C VAL A 77 11.12 -3.79 5.09
N ARG A 78 10.23 -3.23 5.93
CA ARG A 78 10.48 -2.23 6.98
C ARG A 78 11.12 -0.93 6.48
N ARG A 79 12.37 -0.99 6.03
CA ARG A 79 13.29 0.06 5.50
C ARG A 79 12.67 1.44 5.22
N ASP A 80 12.70 1.91 3.97
CA ASP A 80 12.27 3.26 3.61
C ASP A 80 10.75 3.41 3.70
N TYR A 81 10.03 2.30 3.60
CA TYR A 81 8.57 2.27 3.56
C TYR A 81 7.93 2.73 4.87
N LEU A 82 8.47 2.35 6.04
CA LEU A 82 7.89 2.76 7.32
C LEU A 82 7.91 4.29 7.48
N ALA A 83 9.03 4.92 7.15
CA ALA A 83 9.18 6.37 7.22
C ALA A 83 8.33 7.10 6.16
N LEU A 84 8.19 6.54 4.96
CA LEU A 84 7.40 7.13 3.89
C LEU A 84 5.89 7.06 4.17
N PHE A 85 5.37 5.87 4.51
CA PHE A 85 3.95 5.70 4.86
C PHE A 85 3.59 6.47 6.13
N GLY A 86 4.49 6.50 7.11
CA GLY A 86 4.26 7.21 8.38
C GLY A 86 3.90 8.69 8.23
N ARG A 87 4.30 9.34 7.13
CA ARG A 87 3.98 10.76 6.85
C ARG A 87 2.49 11.01 6.68
N ASN A 88 1.76 10.03 6.17
CA ASN A 88 0.36 10.20 5.76
C ASN A 88 -0.60 9.18 6.40
N ILE A 89 -0.09 8.14 7.08
CA ILE A 89 -0.88 6.98 7.48
C ILE A 89 -2.11 7.34 8.32
N THR A 90 -1.97 8.26 9.27
CA THR A 90 -3.08 8.70 10.14
C THR A 90 -4.22 9.31 9.32
N ARG A 91 -3.90 10.23 8.41
CA ARG A 91 -4.89 10.87 7.53
C ARG A 91 -5.52 9.84 6.60
N THR A 92 -4.70 9.05 5.90
CA THR A 92 -5.17 8.05 4.93
C THR A 92 -6.10 7.01 5.59
N PHE A 93 -5.77 6.58 6.82
CA PHE A 93 -6.60 5.67 7.60
C PHE A 93 -7.93 6.31 7.97
N LEU A 94 -7.93 7.51 8.56
CA LEU A 94 -9.16 8.19 8.99
C LEU A 94 -10.08 8.56 7.82
N GLU A 95 -9.53 9.03 6.70
CA GLU A 95 -10.30 9.34 5.49
C GLU A 95 -10.96 8.08 4.92
N THR A 96 -10.26 6.95 4.92
CA THR A 96 -10.84 5.68 4.47
C THR A 96 -11.89 5.15 5.44
N TYR A 97 -11.60 5.17 6.73
CA TYR A 97 -12.48 4.65 7.77
C TYR A 97 -13.87 5.31 7.73
N ARG A 98 -13.93 6.61 7.41
CA ARG A 98 -15.19 7.38 7.31
C ARG A 98 -16.10 7.01 6.14
N VAL A 99 -15.56 6.38 5.10
CA VAL A 99 -16.31 6.14 3.84
C VAL A 99 -16.59 4.66 3.57
N VAL A 100 -16.01 3.76 4.36
CA VAL A 100 -16.23 2.31 4.23
C VAL A 100 -17.34 1.83 5.15
N ASP A 101 -17.89 0.66 4.84
CA ASP A 101 -18.96 0.03 5.62
C ASP A 101 -18.45 -0.50 6.98
N PRO A 102 -19.37 -0.79 7.94
CA PRO A 102 -18.99 -1.25 9.27
C PRO A 102 -18.16 -2.55 9.33
N ASP A 103 -18.37 -3.50 8.40
CA ASP A 103 -17.55 -4.73 8.38
C ASP A 103 -16.12 -4.39 7.98
N THR A 104 -15.95 -3.52 6.98
CA THR A 104 -14.62 -3.01 6.60
C THR A 104 -13.97 -2.22 7.74
N GLN A 105 -14.72 -1.37 8.46
CA GLN A 105 -14.20 -0.64 9.64
C GLN A 105 -13.66 -1.60 10.71
N TYR A 106 -14.42 -2.65 11.05
CA TYR A 106 -13.98 -3.66 12.00
C TYR A 106 -12.67 -4.34 11.57
N ARG A 107 -12.54 -4.67 10.28
CA ARG A 107 -11.28 -5.24 9.75
C ARG A 107 -10.12 -4.25 9.79
N MET A 108 -10.37 -2.96 9.56
CA MET A 108 -9.37 -1.91 9.69
C MET A 108 -8.90 -1.76 11.15
N GLU A 109 -9.81 -1.81 12.13
CA GLU A 109 -9.48 -1.76 13.56
C GLU A 109 -8.62 -2.96 13.98
N ARG A 110 -8.96 -4.16 13.52
CA ARG A 110 -8.15 -5.36 13.75
C ARG A 110 -6.73 -5.20 13.19
N MET A 111 -6.60 -4.66 11.97
CA MET A 111 -5.31 -4.38 11.37
C MET A 111 -4.52 -3.35 12.18
N LEU A 112 -5.15 -2.25 12.60
CA LEU A 112 -4.54 -1.22 13.45
C LEU A 112 -4.05 -1.80 14.78
N GLY A 113 -4.78 -2.75 15.36
CA GLY A 113 -4.36 -3.49 16.54
C GLY A 113 -3.00 -4.18 16.36
N THR A 114 -2.67 -4.65 15.15
CA THR A 114 -1.38 -5.30 14.87
C THR A 114 -0.19 -4.34 14.77
N TRP A 115 -0.44 -3.02 14.74
CA TRP A 115 0.62 -2.00 14.71
C TRP A 115 1.01 -1.49 16.09
N ARG A 116 0.20 -1.81 17.11
CA ARG A 116 0.41 -1.36 18.50
C ARG A 116 1.31 -2.31 19.31
N THR A 117 1.61 -3.48 18.74
CA THR A 117 2.48 -4.54 19.29
C THR A 117 3.80 -4.56 18.57
#